data_AF-A0A9X4DHX5-F1
#
_entry.id   AF-A0A9X4DHX5-F1
#
_cell.length_a   1.000
_cell.length_b   1.000
_cell.length_c   1.000
_cell.angle_alpha   90.00
_cell.angle_beta   90.00
_cell.angle_gamma   90.00
#
_symmetry.space_group_name_H-M   'P 1'
#
loop_
_entity.id
_entity.type
_entity.pdbx_description
1 polymer ?
#
loop_
_entity_poly.entity_id
_entity_poly.type
_entity_poly.pdbx_seq_one_letter_code
_entity_poly.pdbx_strand_id
1 'polypeptide(L)'
;SKNLITEQSRDLLVNLANEVGLQDAIKSMFSGEIINASEGRPVLHTALRRPVGDKLSVNGVNVMPEVHRVLNQITELVGRIHDGLWRGYSEKPITDVVNIGIGGSFLGPELVSEALLPYAQRGVRCHYLANIDGSEFHELSANLRAETTLFIVSSKSFNTLETLKNAMAARTWYLAQGGSEAELYRHFIAVSSNKAAAVAFGIREENIFPMWDWVGGRYSLWSAIGLPIALAIGTANFKELLSGAYTMDQHFQTAPFEKNMPVLLA
;
A
#
# COMPACT_ATOMS: atom_id res chain seq x y z
N SER A 1 -18.77 -29.77 -3.01
CA SER A 1 -17.61 -29.16 -3.67
C SER A 1 -17.95 -28.26 -4.87
N LYS A 2 -19.11 -28.37 -5.55
CA LYS A 2 -19.59 -27.47 -6.65
C LYS A 2 -18.64 -27.26 -7.86
N ASN A 3 -17.46 -27.87 -7.87
CA ASN A 3 -16.54 -27.92 -9.00
C ASN A 3 -16.78 -29.19 -9.81
N LEU A 4 -16.65 -29.11 -11.14
CA LEU A 4 -16.69 -30.27 -12.05
C LEU A 4 -15.37 -31.04 -12.05
N ILE A 5 -14.93 -31.46 -10.86
CA ILE A 5 -13.62 -32.07 -10.61
C ILE A 5 -13.83 -33.35 -9.78
N THR A 6 -13.32 -34.48 -10.27
CA THR A 6 -13.25 -35.74 -9.52
C THR A 6 -11.99 -35.80 -8.65
N GLU A 7 -11.90 -36.75 -7.73
CA GLU A 7 -10.66 -36.98 -6.96
C GLU A 7 -9.48 -37.28 -7.90
N GLN A 8 -9.68 -38.13 -8.90
CA GLN A 8 -8.66 -38.41 -9.91
C GLN A 8 -8.20 -37.14 -10.66
N SER A 9 -9.13 -36.26 -11.07
CA SER A 9 -8.77 -35.00 -11.74
C SER A 9 -7.97 -34.08 -10.81
N ARG A 10 -8.32 -34.02 -9.53
CA ARG A 10 -7.58 -33.25 -8.53
C ARG A 10 -6.16 -33.78 -8.34
N ASP A 11 -5.99 -35.09 -8.23
CA ASP A 11 -4.67 -35.71 -8.07
C ASP A 11 -3.80 -35.46 -9.31
N LEU A 12 -4.38 -35.51 -10.51
CA LEU A 12 -3.68 -35.15 -11.75
C LEU A 12 -3.24 -33.68 -11.79
N LEU A 13 -4.07 -32.75 -11.30
CA LEU A 13 -3.70 -31.33 -11.20
C LEU A 13 -2.58 -31.09 -10.18
N VAL A 14 -2.61 -31.80 -9.05
CA VAL A 14 -1.52 -31.76 -8.06
C VAL A 14 -0.22 -32.34 -8.66
N ASN A 15 -0.32 -33.45 -9.40
CA ASN A 15 0.83 -34.02 -10.10
C ASN A 15 1.40 -33.04 -11.14
N LEU A 16 0.55 -32.34 -11.88
CA LEU A 16 0.99 -31.28 -12.79
C LEU A 16 1.76 -30.18 -12.04
N ALA A 17 1.30 -29.75 -10.87
CA ALA A 17 1.98 -28.76 -10.03
C ALA A 17 3.39 -29.22 -9.61
N ASN A 18 3.55 -30.52 -9.32
CA ASN A 18 4.85 -31.13 -9.05
C ASN A 18 5.72 -31.19 -10.31
N GLU A 19 5.18 -31.64 -11.45
CA GLU A 19 5.90 -31.77 -12.72
C GLU A 19 6.46 -30.44 -13.23
N VAL A 20 5.73 -29.33 -13.03
CA VAL A 20 6.20 -27.99 -13.42
C VAL A 20 7.16 -27.33 -12.41
N GLY A 21 7.51 -28.03 -11.32
CA GLY A 21 8.44 -27.53 -10.31
C GLY A 21 7.88 -26.36 -9.48
N LEU A 22 6.57 -26.35 -9.19
CA LEU A 22 5.93 -25.23 -8.49
C LEU A 22 6.56 -24.96 -7.11
N GLN A 23 6.99 -26.00 -6.39
CA GLN A 23 7.59 -25.83 -5.05
C GLN A 23 8.92 -25.06 -5.13
N ASP A 24 9.73 -25.32 -6.16
CA ASP A 24 10.97 -24.58 -6.39
C ASP A 24 10.67 -23.13 -6.78
N ALA A 25 9.68 -22.89 -7.62
CA ALA A 25 9.25 -21.54 -7.98
C ALA A 25 8.75 -20.72 -6.76
N ILE A 26 7.98 -21.36 -5.87
CA ILE A 26 7.56 -20.76 -4.59
C ILE A 26 8.80 -20.42 -3.76
N LYS A 27 9.73 -21.37 -3.59
CA LYS A 27 10.96 -21.15 -2.82
C LYS A 27 11.77 -19.98 -3.40
N SER A 28 11.96 -19.92 -4.71
CA SER A 28 12.64 -18.84 -5.42
C SER A 28 11.97 -17.48 -5.19
N MET A 29 10.64 -17.42 -5.22
CA MET A 29 9.92 -16.18 -4.90
C MET A 29 10.21 -15.72 -3.48
N PHE A 30 10.09 -16.62 -2.50
CA PHE A 30 10.26 -16.28 -1.08
C PHE A 30 11.72 -16.06 -0.66
N SER A 31 12.69 -16.59 -1.40
CA SER A 31 14.13 -16.37 -1.17
C SER A 31 14.63 -15.04 -1.75
N GLY A 32 13.83 -14.39 -2.61
CA GLY A 32 14.21 -13.15 -3.27
C GLY A 32 15.02 -13.33 -4.55
N GLU A 33 14.95 -14.51 -5.16
CA GLU A 33 15.52 -14.72 -6.49
C GLU A 33 14.84 -13.84 -7.55
N ILE A 34 15.58 -13.58 -8.62
CA ILE A 34 15.12 -12.77 -9.75
C ILE A 34 14.18 -13.61 -10.62
N ILE A 35 12.92 -13.71 -10.19
CA ILE A 35 11.88 -14.45 -10.93
C ILE A 35 11.10 -13.59 -11.92
N ASN A 36 11.14 -12.25 -11.77
CA ASN A 36 10.65 -11.34 -12.79
C ASN A 36 11.76 -11.17 -13.85
N ALA A 37 11.81 -12.11 -14.79
CA ALA A 37 12.90 -12.23 -15.76
C ALA A 37 12.97 -11.04 -16.73
N SER A 38 11.83 -10.49 -17.15
CA SER A 38 11.81 -9.39 -18.14
C SER A 38 12.31 -8.07 -17.56
N GLU A 39 12.12 -7.83 -16.26
CA GLU A 39 12.60 -6.63 -15.58
C GLU A 39 13.86 -6.85 -14.74
N GLY A 40 14.34 -8.09 -14.62
CA GLY A 40 15.50 -8.43 -13.80
C GLY A 40 15.29 -8.13 -12.31
N ARG A 41 14.10 -8.38 -11.77
CA ARG A 41 13.72 -8.02 -10.39
C ARG A 41 13.28 -9.23 -9.54
N PRO A 42 13.50 -9.19 -8.21
CA PRO A 42 12.77 -10.05 -7.27
C PRO A 42 11.29 -9.68 -7.18
N VAL A 43 10.48 -10.61 -6.66
CA VAL A 43 9.05 -10.39 -6.36
C VAL A 43 8.80 -10.69 -4.89
N LEU A 44 8.77 -9.65 -4.06
CA LEU A 44 8.93 -9.79 -2.60
C LEU A 44 7.85 -9.09 -1.77
N HIS A 45 6.63 -8.98 -2.29
CA HIS A 45 5.51 -8.41 -1.53
C HIS A 45 5.21 -9.17 -0.20
N THR A 46 5.58 -10.45 -0.10
CA THR A 46 5.51 -11.25 1.13
C THR A 46 6.46 -10.75 2.22
N ALA A 47 7.55 -10.07 1.85
CA ALA A 47 8.50 -9.50 2.81
C ALA A 47 7.89 -8.40 3.68
N LEU A 48 6.89 -7.68 3.15
CA LEU A 48 6.24 -6.53 3.79
C LEU A 48 5.44 -6.87 5.05
N ARG A 49 5.21 -8.16 5.29
CA ARG A 49 4.37 -8.69 6.37
C ARG A 49 5.09 -9.74 7.23
N ARG A 50 6.40 -9.93 7.02
CA ARG A 50 7.22 -10.80 7.87
C ARG A 50 7.43 -10.19 9.25
N PRO A 51 7.55 -11.00 10.31
CA PRO A 51 7.75 -10.51 11.66
C PRO A 51 9.09 -9.77 11.85
N VAL A 52 9.18 -8.99 12.93
CA VAL A 52 10.43 -8.35 13.35
C VAL A 52 11.47 -9.42 13.64
N GLY A 53 12.71 -9.19 13.18
CA GLY A 53 13.84 -10.10 13.40
C GLY A 53 14.07 -11.12 12.28
N ASP A 54 13.12 -11.27 11.34
CA ASP A 54 13.34 -12.10 10.15
C ASP A 54 14.43 -11.49 9.24
N LYS A 55 15.02 -12.32 8.38
CA LYS A 55 16.11 -11.94 7.48
C LYS A 55 15.79 -12.33 6.04
N LEU A 56 15.95 -11.37 5.14
CA LEU A 56 15.81 -11.60 3.71
C LEU A 56 16.78 -10.69 2.98
N SER A 57 17.71 -11.28 2.24
CA SER A 57 18.72 -10.53 1.51
C SER A 57 18.34 -10.35 0.05
N VAL A 58 18.41 -9.12 -0.44
CA VAL A 58 18.32 -8.79 -1.87
C VAL A 58 19.63 -8.13 -2.26
N ASN A 59 20.31 -8.67 -3.28
CA ASN A 59 21.63 -8.19 -3.72
C ASN A 59 22.64 -8.06 -2.56
N GLY A 60 22.64 -9.04 -1.65
CA GLY A 60 23.53 -9.07 -0.49
C GLY A 60 23.13 -8.16 0.68
N VAL A 61 22.02 -7.41 0.58
CA VAL A 61 21.54 -6.49 1.62
C VAL A 61 20.28 -7.04 2.28
N ASN A 62 20.26 -7.16 3.61
CA ASN A 62 19.06 -7.52 4.34
C ASN A 62 18.01 -6.39 4.25
N VAL A 63 16.86 -6.65 3.64
CA VAL A 63 15.81 -5.63 3.41
C VAL A 63 14.87 -5.45 4.61
N MET A 64 14.84 -6.42 5.53
CA MET A 64 13.88 -6.44 6.63
C MET A 64 13.97 -5.24 7.60
N PRO A 65 15.17 -4.72 7.98
CA PRO A 65 15.27 -3.54 8.82
C PRO A 65 14.57 -2.31 8.20
N GLU A 66 14.71 -2.11 6.89
CA GLU A 66 14.10 -0.98 6.19
C GLU A 66 12.58 -1.14 6.07
N VAL A 67 12.09 -2.36 5.83
CA VAL A 67 10.64 -2.66 5.86
C VAL A 67 10.04 -2.28 7.21
N HIS A 68 10.65 -2.73 8.31
CA HIS A 68 10.17 -2.43 9.67
C HIS A 68 10.32 -0.95 10.05
N ARG A 69 11.35 -0.26 9.54
CA ARG A 69 11.49 1.19 9.69
C ARG A 69 10.29 1.93 9.08
N VAL A 70 9.87 1.55 7.88
CA VAL A 70 8.72 2.14 7.18
C VAL A 70 7.41 1.81 7.89
N LEU A 71 7.22 0.57 8.36
CA LEU A 71 6.04 0.17 9.15
C LEU A 71 5.93 0.97 10.46
N ASN A 72 7.07 1.27 11.10
CA ASN A 72 7.11 2.14 12.28
C ASN A 72 6.76 3.60 11.92
N GLN A 73 7.28 4.13 10.81
CA GLN A 73 6.92 5.46 10.31
C GLN A 73 5.42 5.58 10.04
N ILE A 74 4.79 4.54 9.48
CA ILE A 74 3.33 4.46 9.30
C ILE A 74 2.63 4.48 10.65
N THR A 75 3.07 3.65 11.60
CA THR A 75 2.51 3.57 12.96
C THR A 75 2.54 4.94 13.66
N GLU A 76 3.67 5.63 13.61
CA GLU A 76 3.85 6.96 14.20
C GLU A 76 2.93 8.01 13.56
N LEU A 77 2.86 8.03 12.22
CA LEU A 77 2.00 8.98 11.51
C LEU A 77 0.52 8.75 11.81
N VAL A 78 0.08 7.49 11.75
CA VAL A 78 -1.32 7.11 12.04
C VAL A 78 -1.69 7.51 13.47
N GLY A 79 -0.83 7.22 14.45
CA GLY A 79 -1.03 7.65 15.84
C GLY A 79 -1.15 9.18 15.95
N ARG A 80 -0.20 9.92 15.37
CA ARG A 80 -0.24 11.40 15.40
C ARG A 80 -1.49 12.00 14.79
N ILE A 81 -2.02 11.42 13.71
CA ILE A 81 -3.25 11.90 13.08
C ILE A 81 -4.46 11.62 13.98
N HIS A 82 -4.62 10.38 14.46
CA HIS A 82 -5.74 10.00 15.33
C HIS A 82 -5.72 10.70 16.70
N ASP A 83 -4.54 11.01 17.22
CA ASP A 83 -4.36 11.78 18.46
C ASP A 83 -4.52 13.31 18.25
N GLY A 84 -4.77 13.76 17.02
CA GLY A 84 -4.93 15.18 16.68
C GLY A 84 -3.65 16.01 16.83
N LEU A 85 -2.49 15.35 16.76
CA LEU A 85 -1.16 15.95 16.84
C LEU A 85 -0.60 16.33 15.46
N TRP A 86 -1.14 15.76 14.38
CA TRP A 86 -0.92 16.26 13.03
C TRP A 86 -1.98 17.31 12.69
N ARG A 87 -1.52 18.55 12.46
CA ARG A 87 -2.37 19.72 12.31
C ARG A 87 -2.13 20.41 10.97
N GLY A 88 -3.20 20.92 10.37
CA GLY A 88 -3.12 21.69 9.15
C GLY A 88 -2.53 23.09 9.34
N TYR A 89 -2.60 23.92 8.30
CA TYR A 89 -2.12 25.31 8.33
C TYR A 89 -2.89 26.18 9.34
N SER A 90 -4.15 25.86 9.64
CA SER A 90 -4.93 26.58 10.66
C SER A 90 -4.79 26.00 12.07
N GLU A 91 -3.79 25.13 12.29
CA GLU A 91 -3.55 24.42 13.56
C GLU A 91 -4.70 23.49 13.98
N LYS A 92 -5.68 23.23 13.11
CA LYS A 92 -6.74 22.25 13.36
C LYS A 92 -6.27 20.83 13.07
N PRO A 93 -6.70 19.82 13.85
CA PRO A 93 -6.45 18.41 13.55
C PRO A 93 -6.96 18.01 12.16
N ILE A 94 -6.24 17.11 11.50
CA ILE A 94 -6.69 16.51 10.25
C ILE A 94 -7.92 15.63 10.51
N THR A 95 -8.93 15.77 9.66
CA THR A 95 -10.19 15.00 9.71
C THR A 95 -10.44 14.20 8.44
N ASP A 96 -9.81 14.58 7.35
CA ASP A 96 -9.99 13.96 6.03
C ASP A 96 -8.64 13.63 5.43
N VAL A 97 -8.55 12.45 4.81
CA VAL A 97 -7.37 11.96 4.13
C VAL A 97 -7.80 11.55 2.72
N VAL A 98 -7.15 12.10 1.70
CA VAL A 98 -7.42 11.76 0.30
C VAL A 98 -6.20 11.02 -0.27
N ASN A 99 -6.36 9.73 -0.57
CA ASN A 99 -5.35 8.97 -1.29
C ASN A 99 -5.50 9.20 -2.80
N ILE A 100 -4.49 9.83 -3.40
CA ILE A 100 -4.41 10.08 -4.83
C ILE A 100 -3.50 9.03 -5.46
N GLY A 101 -4.06 8.18 -6.29
CA GLY A 101 -3.32 7.10 -6.94
C GLY A 101 -4.19 6.36 -7.94
N ILE A 102 -3.59 5.58 -8.83
CA ILE A 102 -4.33 4.77 -9.80
C ILE A 102 -3.82 3.32 -9.81
N GLY A 103 -4.69 2.39 -10.20
CA GLY A 103 -4.37 0.96 -10.27
C GLY A 103 -3.97 0.41 -8.91
N GLY A 104 -2.75 -0.13 -8.79
CA GLY A 104 -2.26 -0.74 -7.56
C GLY A 104 -2.16 0.20 -6.35
N SER A 105 -1.98 1.51 -6.59
CA SER A 105 -1.94 2.54 -5.56
C SER A 105 -3.33 2.98 -5.05
N PHE A 106 -4.39 2.40 -5.58
CA PHE A 106 -5.79 2.78 -5.34
C PHE A 106 -6.66 1.58 -4.99
N LEU A 107 -6.73 0.58 -5.87
CA LEU A 107 -7.69 -0.53 -5.77
C LEU A 107 -7.54 -1.33 -4.48
N GLY A 108 -6.31 -1.67 -4.09
CA GLY A 108 -6.05 -2.41 -2.84
C GLY A 108 -6.47 -1.60 -1.61
N PRO A 109 -5.97 -0.36 -1.46
CA PRO A 109 -6.40 0.54 -0.40
C PRO A 109 -7.91 0.76 -0.28
N GLU A 110 -8.60 1.02 -1.38
CA GLU A 110 -10.04 1.25 -1.41
C GLU A 110 -10.79 -0.02 -0.99
N LEU A 111 -10.54 -1.14 -1.68
CA LEU A 111 -11.21 -2.42 -1.42
C LEU A 111 -11.09 -2.84 0.05
N VAL A 112 -9.89 -2.78 0.61
CA VAL A 112 -9.67 -3.21 2.01
C VAL A 112 -10.37 -2.28 2.99
N SER A 113 -10.38 -0.97 2.72
CA SER A 113 -11.00 0.00 3.63
C SER A 113 -12.52 -0.10 3.60
N GLU A 114 -13.11 -0.39 2.44
CA GLU A 114 -14.54 -0.74 2.34
C GLU A 114 -14.86 -2.07 3.03
N ALA A 115 -14.07 -3.12 2.77
CA ALA A 115 -14.29 -4.44 3.36
C ALA A 115 -14.16 -4.44 4.89
N LEU A 116 -13.32 -3.56 5.44
CA LEU A 116 -13.05 -3.45 6.87
C LEU A 116 -13.76 -2.24 7.51
N LEU A 117 -14.77 -1.67 6.87
CA LEU A 117 -15.57 -0.56 7.42
C LEU A 117 -16.08 -0.80 8.86
N PRO A 118 -16.47 -2.01 9.29
CA PRO A 118 -16.84 -2.28 10.70
C PRO A 118 -15.73 -2.01 11.73
N TYR A 119 -14.46 -1.96 11.29
CA TYR A 119 -13.29 -1.68 12.11
C TYR A 119 -12.80 -0.23 11.98
N ALA A 120 -13.52 0.61 11.23
CA ALA A 120 -13.10 1.99 10.98
C ALA A 120 -12.98 2.79 12.28
N GLN A 121 -11.84 3.47 12.44
CA GLN A 121 -11.62 4.40 13.53
C GLN A 121 -12.36 5.70 13.29
N ARG A 122 -12.98 6.24 14.35
CA ARG A 122 -13.69 7.52 14.29
C ARG A 122 -12.69 8.67 14.27
N GLY A 123 -13.06 9.77 13.61
CA GLY A 123 -12.30 11.03 13.63
C GLY A 123 -11.57 11.32 12.32
N VAL A 124 -11.18 10.30 11.56
CA VAL A 124 -10.47 10.44 10.29
C VAL A 124 -11.26 9.72 9.19
N ARG A 125 -11.64 10.44 8.13
CA ARG A 125 -12.31 9.89 6.96
C ARG A 125 -11.29 9.73 5.83
N CYS A 126 -11.21 8.53 5.26
CA CYS A 126 -10.36 8.27 4.10
C CYS A 126 -11.20 8.30 2.82
N HIS A 127 -10.68 8.97 1.80
CA HIS A 127 -11.26 9.13 0.47
C HIS A 127 -10.22 8.67 -0.56
N TYR A 128 -10.67 8.18 -1.71
CA TYR A 128 -9.81 7.64 -2.75
C TYR A 128 -10.08 8.37 -4.06
N LEU A 129 -9.03 8.86 -4.72
CA LEU A 129 -9.11 9.65 -5.95
C LEU A 129 -8.16 9.05 -6.99
N ALA A 130 -8.73 8.57 -8.10
CA ALA A 130 -7.96 7.89 -9.14
C ALA A 130 -8.19 8.43 -10.54
N ASN A 131 -9.42 8.76 -10.87
CA ASN A 131 -9.80 9.12 -12.22
C ASN A 131 -9.20 10.50 -12.56
N ILE A 132 -8.71 10.65 -13.78
CA ILE A 132 -8.18 11.93 -14.27
C ILE A 132 -9.30 12.92 -14.61
N ASP A 133 -10.54 12.46 -14.71
CA ASP A 133 -11.72 13.30 -14.86
C ASP A 133 -11.84 14.24 -13.66
N GLY A 134 -11.71 15.55 -13.91
CA GLY A 134 -11.74 16.58 -12.87
C GLY A 134 -13.07 16.65 -12.11
N SER A 135 -14.15 16.05 -12.63
CA SER A 135 -15.44 15.95 -11.96
C SER A 135 -15.34 15.21 -10.63
N GLU A 136 -14.54 14.12 -10.57
CA GLU A 136 -14.36 13.33 -9.34
C GLU A 136 -13.74 14.18 -8.22
N PHE A 137 -12.65 14.90 -8.53
CA PHE A 137 -12.03 15.78 -7.55
C PHE A 137 -12.93 16.99 -7.19
N HIS A 138 -13.68 17.52 -8.15
CA HIS A 138 -14.63 18.61 -7.90
C HIS A 138 -15.70 18.19 -6.88
N GLU A 139 -16.35 17.05 -7.09
CA GLU A 139 -17.38 16.51 -6.20
C GLU A 139 -16.81 16.17 -4.82
N LEU A 140 -15.64 15.53 -4.78
CA LEU A 140 -14.96 15.20 -3.53
C LEU A 140 -14.64 16.48 -2.74
N SER A 141 -13.97 17.44 -3.39
CA SER A 141 -13.49 18.67 -2.74
C SER A 141 -14.62 19.60 -2.25
N ALA A 142 -15.83 19.49 -2.81
CA ALA A 142 -17.01 20.23 -2.33
C ALA A 142 -17.40 19.87 -0.88
N ASN A 143 -17.00 18.69 -0.40
CA ASN A 143 -17.29 18.22 0.96
C ASN A 143 -16.07 18.28 1.89
N LEU A 144 -14.93 18.78 1.41
CA LEU A 144 -13.68 18.85 2.16
C LEU A 144 -13.38 20.25 2.68
N ARG A 145 -12.52 20.33 3.69
CA ARG A 145 -11.94 21.60 4.15
C ARG A 145 -10.42 21.55 4.01
N ALA A 146 -9.84 22.49 3.26
CA ALA A 146 -8.41 22.51 3.01
C ALA A 146 -7.59 22.52 4.32
N GLU A 147 -8.07 23.25 5.33
CA GLU A 147 -7.43 23.35 6.65
C GLU A 147 -7.36 22.03 7.45
N THR A 148 -8.19 21.03 7.14
CA THR A 148 -8.23 19.74 7.85
C THR A 148 -8.09 18.52 6.93
N THR A 149 -7.67 18.73 5.67
CA THR A 149 -7.50 17.65 4.69
C THR A 149 -6.03 17.34 4.44
N LEU A 150 -5.63 16.08 4.55
CA LEU A 150 -4.32 15.57 4.17
C LEU A 150 -4.41 14.82 2.83
N PHE A 151 -3.51 15.09 1.91
CA PHE A 151 -3.38 14.37 0.64
C PHE A 151 -2.19 13.41 0.68
N ILE A 152 -2.43 12.16 0.28
CA ILE A 152 -1.41 11.13 0.10
C ILE A 152 -1.20 10.95 -1.40
N VAL A 153 -0.04 11.34 -1.92
CA VAL A 153 0.30 11.14 -3.34
C VAL A 153 1.00 9.79 -3.51
N SER A 154 0.26 8.80 -4.00
CA SER A 154 0.67 7.41 -4.08
C SER A 154 1.06 7.03 -5.52
N SER A 155 2.33 7.25 -5.89
CA SER A 155 2.85 6.90 -7.22
C SER A 155 4.33 6.54 -7.15
N LYS A 156 4.68 5.34 -7.63
CA LYS A 156 6.07 4.85 -7.67
C LYS A 156 6.98 5.80 -8.45
N SER A 157 6.58 6.19 -9.66
CA SER A 157 7.37 7.09 -10.52
C SER A 157 7.20 8.56 -10.17
N PHE A 158 6.12 8.90 -9.45
CA PHE A 158 5.62 10.26 -9.22
C PHE A 158 5.25 11.02 -10.52
N ASN A 159 5.26 10.34 -11.66
CA ASN A 159 5.02 10.91 -12.99
C ASN A 159 3.81 10.27 -13.68
N THR A 160 3.09 9.36 -13.01
CA THR A 160 1.83 8.79 -13.52
C THR A 160 0.86 9.92 -13.82
N LEU A 161 0.38 10.01 -15.07
CA LEU A 161 -0.33 11.18 -15.57
C LEU A 161 -1.56 11.52 -14.71
N GLU A 162 -2.40 10.54 -14.44
CA GLU A 162 -3.63 10.66 -13.65
C GLU A 162 -3.32 11.13 -12.23
N THR A 163 -2.40 10.43 -11.56
CA THR A 163 -1.99 10.77 -10.18
C THR A 163 -1.37 12.16 -10.08
N LEU A 164 -0.49 12.52 -11.02
CA LEU A 164 0.19 13.82 -11.02
C LEU A 164 -0.81 14.95 -11.28
N LYS A 165 -1.74 14.78 -12.24
CA LYS A 165 -2.77 15.78 -12.53
C LYS A 165 -3.69 16.00 -11.34
N ASN A 166 -4.13 14.93 -10.68
CA ASN A 166 -4.94 15.04 -9.46
C ASN A 166 -4.17 15.65 -8.29
N ALA A 167 -2.89 15.30 -8.10
CA ALA A 167 -2.05 15.93 -7.08
C ALA A 167 -1.88 17.44 -7.34
N MET A 168 -1.67 17.85 -8.59
CA MET A 168 -1.59 19.27 -8.98
C MET A 168 -2.92 20.00 -8.77
N ALA A 169 -4.05 19.35 -9.09
CA ALA A 169 -5.38 19.90 -8.84
C ALA A 169 -5.64 20.09 -7.34
N ALA A 170 -5.30 19.08 -6.52
CA ALA A 170 -5.39 19.16 -5.06
C ALA A 170 -4.51 20.27 -4.47
N ARG A 171 -3.27 20.42 -4.95
CA ARG A 171 -2.38 21.52 -4.55
C ARG A 171 -2.96 22.88 -4.93
N THR A 172 -3.46 23.02 -6.15
CA THR A 172 -4.09 24.26 -6.63
C THR A 172 -5.32 24.62 -5.79
N TRP A 173 -6.17 23.63 -5.49
CA TRP A 173 -7.33 23.79 -4.62
C TRP A 173 -6.91 24.21 -3.21
N TYR A 174 -5.92 23.53 -2.62
CA TYR A 174 -5.38 23.86 -1.30
C TYR A 174 -4.91 25.33 -1.21
N LEU A 175 -4.14 25.80 -2.20
CA LEU A 175 -3.66 27.18 -2.24
C LEU A 175 -4.82 28.18 -2.42
N ALA A 176 -5.79 27.86 -3.27
CA ALA A 176 -6.97 28.69 -3.48
C ALA A 176 -7.87 28.82 -2.24
N GLN A 177 -7.81 27.86 -1.32
CA GLN A 177 -8.56 27.84 -0.06
C GLN A 177 -7.82 28.51 1.11
N GLY A 178 -6.70 29.21 0.83
CA GLY A 178 -5.94 29.96 1.84
C GLY A 178 -4.75 29.20 2.43
N GLY A 179 -4.45 28.00 1.94
CA GLY A 179 -3.20 27.31 2.23
C GLY A 179 -2.00 28.03 1.60
N SER A 180 -0.81 27.84 2.18
CA SER A 180 0.43 28.44 1.69
C SER A 180 1.44 27.40 1.21
N GLU A 181 2.32 27.77 0.29
CA GLU A 181 3.45 26.93 -0.14
C GLU A 181 4.35 26.55 1.03
N ALA A 182 4.55 27.47 1.99
CA ALA A 182 5.36 27.25 3.18
C ALA A 182 4.80 26.15 4.09
N GLU A 183 3.49 25.91 4.05
CA GLU A 183 2.78 24.95 4.89
C GLU A 183 2.29 23.71 4.14
N LEU A 184 2.60 23.60 2.83
CA LEU A 184 2.19 22.49 1.98
C LEU A 184 2.55 21.12 2.59
N TYR A 185 3.70 21.03 3.24
CA TYR A 185 4.17 19.82 3.92
C TYR A 185 3.22 19.28 5.00
N ARG A 186 2.34 20.11 5.58
CA ARG A 186 1.34 19.67 6.54
C ARG A 186 0.15 18.97 5.90
N HIS A 187 -0.04 19.18 4.59
CA HIS A 187 -1.20 18.73 3.83
C HIS A 187 -0.86 17.77 2.70
N PHE A 188 0.43 17.51 2.44
CA PHE A 188 0.86 16.58 1.40
C PHE A 188 1.95 15.66 1.93
N ILE A 189 1.74 14.36 1.76
CA ILE A 189 2.75 13.31 1.92
C ILE A 189 2.83 12.48 0.64
N ALA A 190 3.93 11.76 0.45
CA ALA A 190 4.14 10.92 -0.72
C ALA A 190 4.42 9.47 -0.35
N VAL A 191 3.89 8.54 -1.14
CA VAL A 191 4.36 7.15 -1.19
C VAL A 191 4.97 6.93 -2.57
N SER A 192 6.30 6.91 -2.64
CA SER A 192 7.04 6.96 -3.91
C SER A 192 8.47 6.44 -3.80
N SER A 193 9.01 5.89 -4.90
CA SER A 193 10.45 5.64 -5.03
C SER A 193 11.19 6.84 -5.61
N ASN A 194 10.49 7.81 -6.21
CA ASN A 194 11.06 9.02 -6.79
C ASN A 194 11.00 10.19 -5.80
N LYS A 195 11.92 10.17 -4.82
CA LYS A 195 12.03 11.21 -3.79
C LYS A 195 12.24 12.61 -4.38
N ALA A 196 13.08 12.73 -5.41
CA ALA A 196 13.39 14.01 -6.03
C ALA A 196 12.15 14.70 -6.61
N ALA A 197 11.28 13.96 -7.29
CA ALA A 197 10.03 14.51 -7.83
C ALA A 197 9.05 14.92 -6.72
N ALA A 198 8.94 14.13 -5.65
CA ALA A 198 8.09 14.48 -4.50
C ALA A 198 8.59 15.74 -3.77
N VAL A 199 9.91 15.89 -3.59
CA VAL A 199 10.51 17.12 -3.03
C VAL A 199 10.29 18.31 -3.96
N ALA A 200 10.47 18.13 -5.28
CA ALA A 200 10.20 19.19 -6.26
C ALA A 200 8.72 19.63 -6.29
N PHE A 201 7.79 18.72 -5.94
CA PHE A 201 6.38 19.05 -5.75
C PHE A 201 6.12 19.89 -4.49
N GLY A 202 7.03 19.87 -3.51
CA GLY A 202 6.95 20.60 -2.24
C GLY A 202 6.68 19.72 -1.02
N ILE A 203 6.77 18.39 -1.16
CA ILE A 203 6.65 17.45 -0.03
C ILE A 203 8.01 17.37 0.67
N ARG A 204 8.00 17.53 1.99
CA ARG A 204 9.20 17.39 2.81
C ARG A 204 9.73 15.97 2.81
N GLU A 205 11.05 15.80 2.90
CA GLU A 205 11.67 14.48 2.81
C GLU A 205 11.19 13.53 3.91
N GLU A 206 10.96 14.03 5.12
CA GLU A 206 10.39 13.24 6.24
C GLU A 206 8.97 12.72 5.98
N ASN A 207 8.26 13.33 5.02
CA ASN A 207 6.90 12.99 4.62
C ASN A 207 6.85 12.10 3.37
N ILE A 208 8.00 11.56 2.95
CA ILE A 208 8.10 10.63 1.83
C ILE A 208 8.31 9.22 2.37
N PHE A 209 7.35 8.35 2.09
CA PHE A 209 7.41 6.93 2.37
C PHE A 209 7.96 6.20 1.14
N PRO A 210 9.06 5.43 1.27
CA PRO A 210 9.69 4.81 0.13
C PRO A 210 8.87 3.63 -0.41
N MET A 211 9.00 3.39 -1.71
CA MET A 211 8.57 2.15 -2.36
C MET A 211 9.81 1.39 -2.87
N TRP A 212 9.82 0.08 -2.70
CA TRP A 212 10.91 -0.77 -3.21
C TRP A 212 10.59 -1.33 -4.59
N ASP A 213 11.63 -1.57 -5.39
CA ASP A 213 11.45 -2.04 -6.77
C ASP A 213 10.86 -3.44 -6.91
N TRP A 214 11.09 -4.29 -5.90
CA TRP A 214 10.53 -5.65 -5.82
C TRP A 214 9.08 -5.70 -5.35
N VAL A 215 8.46 -4.55 -5.06
CA VAL A 215 7.02 -4.43 -4.79
C VAL A 215 6.29 -4.05 -6.07
N GLY A 216 5.60 -5.02 -6.67
CA GLY A 216 4.71 -4.76 -7.80
C GLY A 216 3.46 -3.98 -7.37
N GLY A 217 2.98 -3.06 -8.22
CA GLY A 217 1.85 -2.17 -7.87
C GLY A 217 0.60 -2.92 -7.38
N ARG A 218 0.17 -3.96 -8.10
CA ARG A 218 -0.99 -4.79 -7.71
C ARG A 218 -0.80 -5.63 -6.43
N TYR A 219 0.42 -5.68 -5.90
CA TYR A 219 0.77 -6.35 -4.65
C TYR A 219 1.24 -5.38 -3.56
N SER A 220 1.00 -4.08 -3.73
CA SER A 220 1.65 -3.04 -2.91
C SER A 220 0.90 -2.65 -1.65
N LEU A 221 -0.36 -3.06 -1.46
CA LEU A 221 -1.20 -2.62 -0.34
C LEU A 221 -0.60 -2.92 1.06
N TRP A 222 0.33 -3.87 1.15
CA TRP A 222 1.04 -4.24 2.39
C TRP A 222 2.20 -3.30 2.74
N SER A 223 2.58 -2.42 1.81
CA SER A 223 3.65 -1.41 1.97
C SER A 223 3.07 -0.10 2.50
N ALA A 224 3.82 1.00 2.36
CA ALA A 224 3.31 2.34 2.61
C ALA A 224 2.09 2.74 1.73
N ILE A 225 1.83 2.02 0.62
CA ILE A 225 0.57 2.18 -0.13
C ILE A 225 -0.65 1.84 0.74
N GLY A 226 -0.49 1.00 1.76
CA GLY A 226 -1.53 0.70 2.76
C GLY A 226 -1.74 1.77 3.82
N LEU A 227 -1.00 2.89 3.79
CA LEU A 227 -1.17 3.98 4.75
C LEU A 227 -2.63 4.48 4.90
N PRO A 228 -3.40 4.76 3.83
CA PRO A 228 -4.84 5.07 3.97
C PRO A 228 -5.65 3.95 4.64
N ILE A 229 -5.30 2.67 4.45
CA ILE A 229 -5.94 1.57 5.18
C ILE A 229 -5.65 1.72 6.67
N ALA A 230 -4.38 1.89 7.04
CA ALA A 230 -3.95 2.04 8.43
C ALA A 230 -4.59 3.27 9.11
N LEU A 231 -4.81 4.35 8.35
CA LEU A 231 -5.56 5.52 8.82
C LEU A 231 -7.04 5.21 9.00
N ALA A 232 -7.66 4.46 8.09
CA ALA A 232 -9.07 4.10 8.16
C ALA A 232 -9.38 3.17 9.34
N ILE A 233 -8.59 2.10 9.56
CA ILE A 233 -8.90 1.06 10.56
C ILE A 233 -8.02 1.11 11.81
N GLY A 234 -7.04 2.01 11.85
CA GLY A 234 -6.07 2.12 12.94
C GLY A 234 -4.92 1.12 12.87
N THR A 235 -3.83 1.46 13.56
CA THR A 235 -2.59 0.68 13.51
C THR A 235 -2.75 -0.76 14.02
N ALA A 236 -3.53 -0.98 15.07
CA ALA A 236 -3.73 -2.33 15.62
C ALA A 236 -4.37 -3.27 14.59
N ASN A 237 -5.48 -2.84 13.98
CA ASN A 237 -6.17 -3.63 12.95
C ASN A 237 -5.32 -3.79 11.68
N PHE A 238 -4.52 -2.77 11.31
CA PHE A 238 -3.58 -2.89 10.19
C PHE A 238 -2.50 -3.94 10.44
N LYS A 239 -1.98 -4.05 11.68
CA LYS A 239 -1.04 -5.11 12.07
C LYS A 239 -1.69 -6.50 12.01
N GLU A 240 -2.94 -6.63 12.43
CA GLU A 240 -3.69 -7.90 12.29
C GLU A 240 -3.91 -8.28 10.82
N LEU A 241 -4.17 -7.31 9.94
CA LEU A 241 -4.26 -7.54 8.49
C LEU A 241 -2.94 -8.09 7.93
N LEU A 242 -1.80 -7.49 8.30
CA LEU A 242 -0.47 -7.98 7.89
C LEU A 242 -0.22 -9.40 8.44
N SER A 243 -0.57 -9.66 9.70
CA SER A 243 -0.44 -10.95 10.37
C SER A 243 -1.25 -12.06 9.69
N GLY A 244 -2.50 -11.77 9.31
CA GLY A 244 -3.34 -12.71 8.58
C GLY A 244 -2.76 -13.06 7.21
N ALA A 245 -2.24 -12.07 6.48
CA ALA A 245 -1.58 -12.30 5.20
C ALA A 245 -0.26 -13.08 5.36
N TYR A 246 0.52 -12.84 6.41
CA TYR A 246 1.71 -13.64 6.72
C TYR A 246 1.35 -15.09 7.07
N THR A 247 0.26 -15.31 7.80
CA THR A 247 -0.23 -16.66 8.09
C THR A 247 -0.56 -17.43 6.82
N MET A 248 -1.23 -16.78 5.85
CA MET A 248 -1.51 -17.38 4.56
C MET A 248 -0.25 -17.61 3.72
N ASP A 249 0.76 -16.73 3.81
CA ASP A 249 2.07 -16.95 3.18
C ASP A 249 2.75 -18.21 3.71
N GLN A 250 2.74 -18.40 5.03
CA GLN A 250 3.30 -19.59 5.66
C GLN A 250 2.55 -20.85 5.21
N HIS A 251 1.21 -20.80 5.17
CA HIS A 251 0.41 -21.89 4.62
C HIS A 251 0.77 -22.20 3.16
N PHE A 252 0.86 -21.18 2.31
CA PHE A 252 1.21 -21.32 0.91
C PHE A 252 2.60 -21.94 0.71
N GLN A 253 3.57 -21.56 1.54
CA GLN A 253 4.95 -22.03 1.43
C GLN A 253 5.14 -23.48 1.90
N THR A 254 4.38 -23.91 2.91
CA THR A 254 4.70 -25.13 3.68
C THR A 254 3.66 -26.25 3.57
N ALA A 255 2.41 -25.94 3.23
CA ALA A 255 1.38 -26.97 3.11
C ALA A 255 1.63 -27.84 1.88
N PRO A 256 1.45 -29.17 1.99
CA PRO A 256 1.49 -30.06 0.82
C PRO A 256 0.38 -29.66 -0.17
N PHE A 257 0.63 -29.78 -1.48
CA PHE A 257 -0.26 -29.24 -2.52
C PHE A 257 -1.69 -29.77 -2.44
N GLU A 258 -1.90 -31.00 -1.99
CA GLU A 258 -3.22 -31.58 -1.78
C GLU A 258 -4.01 -30.89 -0.66
N LYS A 259 -3.36 -30.10 0.21
CA LYS A 259 -3.97 -29.35 1.32
C LYS A 259 -3.68 -27.84 1.25
N ASN A 260 -3.00 -27.39 0.20
CA ASN A 260 -2.56 -26.02 0.06
C ASN A 260 -3.69 -25.19 -0.60
N MET A 261 -4.23 -24.23 0.13
CA MET A 261 -5.47 -23.54 -0.25
C MET A 261 -5.27 -22.68 -1.51
N PRO A 262 -4.22 -21.83 -1.58
CA PRO A 262 -3.91 -21.10 -2.81
C PRO A 262 -3.60 -22.02 -4.01
N VAL A 263 -2.89 -23.13 -3.81
CA VAL A 263 -2.53 -24.04 -4.93
C VAL A 263 -3.76 -24.77 -5.48
N LEU A 264 -4.68 -25.21 -4.61
CA LEU A 264 -5.91 -25.87 -5.06
C LEU A 264 -6.92 -24.90 -5.70
N LEU A 265 -6.79 -23.60 -5.42
CA LEU A 265 -7.64 -22.57 -6.00
C LEU A 265 -7.17 -22.13 -7.39
N ALA A 266 -5.85 -22.18 -7.63
CA ALA A 266 -5.20 -21.80 -8.89
C ALA A 266 -5.45 -22.81 -10.01
#